data_AF-A0A3B9ZUF9-F1
#
_entry.id   AF-A0A3B9ZUF9-F1
#
_cell.length_a   1.000
_cell.length_b   1.000
_cell.length_c   1.000
_cell.angle_alpha   90.00
_cell.angle_beta   90.00
_cell.angle_gamma   90.00
#
_symmetry.space_group_name_H-M   'P 1'
#
loop_
_entity.id
_entity.type
_entity.pdbx_description
1 polymer ?
#
loop_
_entity_poly.entity_id
_entity_poly.type
_entity_poly.pdbx_seq_one_letter_code
_entity_poly.pdbx_strand_id
1 'polypeptide(L)'
;QRKAAIKSQEGGLTIVRLQAKNVPVVIDIDPNYADKIFMEDCLFDNVSETALIISNENNYCNQISLRNIDCRKVPVLVKYRRSNTQTLGSGNIYKVNNYTQGAHMDDMSADPEMKTVADLQPLSVLPAIAPKDIPELPAMSTWVNIRELGAKGDGTTDDTQIFKDAVEKYPNIYVPQGWYVVSQTIALKPNTCLIGLNPVATQIMLLESTPAFSGFGSPMPLIEVPQGGKTILSGIGINTGGYNYRAVGCKWMAGKDSYMNDVKFIGGHGSISRPSQAPRRPQQGDQGPKISSPTEPLANLAADKAWDNQYWSLWITDGGGGTFKDIWTASTYSANGVYVSNTSTEGRIYAMSIEHHVRNEVRFNKVSNW
;
A
#
# COMPACT_ATOMS: atom_id res chain seq x y z
N GLN A 1 4.13 28.38 -0.44
CA GLN A 1 5.30 28.10 -1.33
C GLN A 1 5.47 29.27 -2.29
N ARG A 2 6.71 29.66 -2.64
CA ARG A 2 6.97 30.91 -3.41
C ARG A 2 7.02 30.74 -4.93
N LYS A 3 7.16 29.51 -5.46
CA LYS A 3 7.29 29.22 -6.89
C LYS A 3 6.27 28.17 -7.35
N ALA A 4 6.37 26.96 -6.79
CA ALA A 4 5.43 25.88 -7.06
C ALA A 4 5.08 25.13 -5.77
N ALA A 5 3.94 24.43 -5.76
CA ALA A 5 3.57 23.57 -4.65
C ALA A 5 4.37 22.28 -4.62
N ILE A 6 4.63 21.71 -5.79
CA ILE A 6 5.47 20.53 -5.99
C ILE A 6 6.44 20.87 -7.11
N LYS A 7 7.73 20.59 -6.87
CA LYS A 7 8.75 20.58 -7.90
C LYS A 7 9.13 19.13 -8.15
N SER A 8 9.11 18.70 -9.40
CA SER A 8 9.31 17.29 -9.74
C SER A 8 10.39 17.12 -10.80
N GLN A 9 11.17 16.06 -10.66
CA GLN A 9 12.19 15.63 -11.61
C GLN A 9 12.16 14.10 -11.65
N GLU A 10 11.46 13.54 -12.64
CA GLU A 10 11.29 12.09 -12.82
C GLU A 10 10.74 11.39 -11.55
N GLY A 11 9.83 12.07 -10.84
CA GLY A 11 9.33 11.62 -9.54
C GLY A 11 8.37 10.44 -9.63
N GLY A 12 7.60 10.30 -10.71
CA GLY A 12 6.61 9.23 -10.83
C GLY A 12 5.56 9.29 -9.73
N LEU A 13 4.71 10.32 -9.77
CA LEU A 13 3.79 10.63 -8.66
C LEU A 13 2.34 10.26 -8.98
N THR A 14 1.69 9.64 -8.01
CA THR A 14 0.22 9.49 -7.95
C THR A 14 -0.27 10.36 -6.79
N ILE A 15 -1.10 11.37 -7.08
CA ILE A 15 -1.54 12.38 -6.11
C ILE A 15 -3.06 12.36 -6.05
N VAL A 16 -3.60 11.99 -4.90
CA VAL A 16 -5.05 11.86 -4.72
C VAL A 16 -5.52 12.85 -3.65
N ARG A 17 -6.58 13.61 -3.96
CA ARG A 17 -7.21 14.59 -3.05
C ARG A 17 -6.27 15.71 -2.54
N LEU A 18 -5.30 16.13 -3.34
CA LEU A 18 -4.48 17.32 -3.03
C LEU A 18 -5.35 18.57 -3.01
N GLN A 19 -5.13 19.44 -2.03
CA GLN A 19 -5.66 20.80 -2.04
C GLN A 19 -4.52 21.81 -2.21
N ALA A 20 -4.39 22.38 -3.40
CA ALA A 20 -3.42 23.43 -3.68
C ALA A 20 -4.13 24.79 -3.67
N LYS A 21 -3.79 25.64 -2.69
CA LYS A 21 -4.46 26.95 -2.49
C LYS A 21 -3.45 28.09 -2.46
N ASN A 22 -3.73 29.17 -3.18
CA ASN A 22 -2.91 30.39 -3.16
C ASN A 22 -1.45 30.13 -3.54
N VAL A 23 -1.23 29.40 -4.62
CA VAL A 23 0.11 29.06 -5.13
C VAL A 23 0.30 29.62 -6.54
N PRO A 24 1.52 29.99 -6.96
CA PRO A 24 1.73 30.40 -8.35
C PRO A 24 1.56 29.21 -9.30
N VAL A 25 2.17 28.09 -8.94
CA VAL A 25 2.12 26.83 -9.71
C VAL A 25 1.77 25.67 -8.78
N VAL A 26 0.97 24.70 -9.23
CA VAL A 26 0.75 23.46 -8.45
C VAL A 26 1.93 22.51 -8.65
N ILE A 27 2.23 22.13 -9.89
CA ILE A 27 3.38 21.28 -10.22
C ILE A 27 4.28 21.93 -11.26
N ASP A 28 5.57 22.04 -10.94
CA ASP A 28 6.63 22.44 -11.86
C ASP A 28 7.55 21.24 -12.14
N ILE A 29 7.43 20.67 -13.35
CA ILE A 29 8.38 19.66 -13.83
C ILE A 29 9.65 20.39 -14.26
N ASP A 30 10.80 19.91 -13.79
CA ASP A 30 12.08 20.55 -14.06
C ASP A 30 12.39 20.65 -15.58
N PRO A 31 13.07 21.72 -16.04
CA PRO A 31 13.40 21.89 -17.44
C PRO A 31 14.13 20.69 -18.02
N ASN A 32 13.67 20.24 -19.19
CA ASN A 32 14.22 19.10 -19.95
C ASN A 32 14.04 17.72 -19.31
N TYR A 33 13.23 17.60 -18.25
CA TYR A 33 12.83 16.31 -17.69
C TYR A 33 11.44 15.89 -18.17
N ALA A 34 11.26 14.57 -18.30
CA ALA A 34 9.94 13.96 -18.44
C ALA A 34 9.45 13.53 -17.05
N ASP A 35 8.14 13.44 -16.85
CA ASP A 35 7.59 12.90 -15.62
C ASP A 35 6.30 12.11 -15.86
N LYS A 36 5.96 11.26 -14.89
CA LYS A 36 4.72 10.47 -14.87
C LYS A 36 3.89 10.95 -13.69
N ILE A 37 2.84 11.71 -13.97
CA ILE A 37 2.01 12.32 -12.94
C ILE A 37 0.57 11.94 -13.15
N PHE A 38 0.00 11.26 -12.17
CA PHE A 38 -1.43 11.02 -12.09
C PHE A 38 -1.99 11.85 -10.93
N MET A 39 -3.05 12.61 -11.18
CA MET A 39 -3.77 13.34 -10.14
C MET A 39 -5.26 13.01 -10.19
N GLU A 40 -5.86 12.79 -9.03
CA GLU A 40 -7.28 12.49 -8.92
C GLU A 40 -7.95 13.24 -7.76
N ASP A 41 -9.19 13.69 -7.97
CA ASP A 41 -10.07 14.28 -6.95
C ASP A 41 -9.43 15.47 -6.20
N CYS A 42 -8.56 16.21 -6.87
CA CYS A 42 -7.84 17.34 -6.28
C CYS A 42 -8.65 18.65 -6.41
N LEU A 43 -8.31 19.62 -5.55
CA LEU A 43 -8.81 20.99 -5.60
C LEU A 43 -7.66 21.95 -5.88
N PHE A 44 -7.75 22.71 -6.96
CA PHE A 44 -6.86 23.83 -7.28
C PHE A 44 -7.63 25.14 -7.13
N ASP A 45 -7.23 25.94 -6.14
CA ASP A 45 -7.95 27.16 -5.79
C ASP A 45 -7.00 28.36 -5.71
N ASN A 46 -7.27 29.35 -6.55
CA ASN A 46 -6.45 30.56 -6.66
C ASN A 46 -4.99 30.22 -7.04
N VAL A 47 -4.82 29.61 -8.22
CA VAL A 47 -3.50 29.32 -8.80
C VAL A 47 -3.15 30.44 -9.76
N SER A 48 -2.16 31.28 -9.41
CA SER A 48 -1.99 32.58 -10.08
C SER A 48 -1.29 32.52 -11.43
N GLU A 49 -0.49 31.48 -11.71
CA GLU A 49 0.22 31.32 -12.99
C GLU A 49 -0.35 30.15 -13.81
N THR A 50 -0.15 28.91 -13.36
CA THR A 50 -0.62 27.70 -14.07
C THR A 50 -0.74 26.53 -13.11
N ALA A 51 -1.65 25.59 -13.34
CA ALA A 51 -1.68 24.39 -12.48
C ALA A 51 -0.43 23.52 -12.71
N LEU A 52 -0.12 23.16 -13.95
CA LEU A 52 1.04 22.34 -14.29
C LEU A 52 1.96 23.03 -15.29
N ILE A 53 3.27 22.85 -15.12
CA ILE A 53 4.29 23.15 -16.15
C ILE A 53 4.87 21.82 -16.65
N ILE A 54 4.67 21.52 -17.93
CA ILE A 54 5.23 20.34 -18.62
C ILE A 54 6.46 20.77 -19.42
N SER A 55 7.51 19.94 -19.41
CA SER A 55 8.74 20.24 -20.16
C SER A 55 9.00 19.40 -21.39
N ASN A 56 8.82 18.08 -21.35
CA ASN A 56 9.15 17.19 -22.47
C ASN A 56 7.87 16.60 -23.08
N GLU A 57 6.97 17.45 -23.56
CA GLU A 57 5.62 17.05 -23.96
C GLU A 57 5.58 15.98 -25.08
N ASN A 58 6.57 15.92 -25.97
CA ASN A 58 6.62 14.93 -27.06
C ASN A 58 7.45 13.68 -26.71
N ASN A 59 7.83 13.49 -25.45
CA ASN A 59 8.58 12.32 -25.01
C ASN A 59 7.63 11.24 -24.48
N TYR A 60 7.80 9.99 -24.92
CA TYR A 60 7.02 8.83 -24.46
C TYR A 60 7.11 8.57 -22.94
N CYS A 61 8.16 9.03 -22.28
CA CYS A 61 8.28 8.95 -20.83
C CYS A 61 7.47 10.02 -20.08
N ASN A 62 6.95 11.03 -20.78
CA ASN A 62 6.13 12.09 -20.20
C ASN A 62 4.65 11.72 -20.28
N GLN A 63 4.05 11.35 -19.13
CA GLN A 63 2.68 10.87 -19.05
C GLN A 63 1.96 11.62 -17.94
N ILE A 64 1.07 12.53 -18.30
CA ILE A 64 0.33 13.36 -17.35
C ILE A 64 -1.15 13.04 -17.46
N SER A 65 -1.78 12.74 -16.34
CA SER A 65 -3.20 12.39 -16.25
C SER A 65 -3.84 13.12 -15.08
N LEU A 66 -4.91 13.85 -15.34
CA LEU A 66 -5.72 14.53 -14.34
C LEU A 66 -7.15 14.02 -14.45
N ARG A 67 -7.72 13.55 -13.33
CA ARG A 67 -9.09 13.06 -13.25
C ARG A 67 -9.83 13.80 -12.14
N ASN A 68 -11.03 14.27 -12.43
CA ASN A 68 -11.90 14.93 -11.44
C ASN A 68 -11.25 16.09 -10.66
N ILE A 69 -10.52 16.98 -11.33
CA ILE A 69 -9.88 18.12 -10.66
C ILE A 69 -10.84 19.30 -10.64
N ASP A 70 -11.18 19.77 -9.43
CA ASP A 70 -11.99 20.98 -9.28
C ASP A 70 -11.07 22.21 -9.24
N CYS A 71 -11.33 23.16 -10.14
CA CYS A 71 -10.53 24.36 -10.32
C CYS A 71 -11.35 25.61 -10.02
N ARG A 72 -10.80 26.54 -9.23
CA ARG A 72 -11.33 27.90 -9.05
C ARG A 72 -10.21 28.91 -9.21
N LYS A 73 -10.40 29.92 -10.06
CA LYS A 73 -9.40 30.95 -10.38
C LYS A 73 -8.05 30.33 -10.80
N VAL A 74 -8.13 29.46 -11.81
CA VAL A 74 -6.98 28.77 -12.43
C VAL A 74 -7.03 29.06 -13.94
N PRO A 75 -6.48 30.21 -14.40
CA PRO A 75 -6.66 30.67 -15.77
C PRO A 75 -5.93 29.79 -16.79
N VAL A 76 -4.77 29.23 -16.42
CA VAL A 76 -4.02 28.27 -17.23
C VAL A 76 -3.99 26.95 -16.48
N LEU A 77 -4.47 25.89 -17.11
CA LEU A 77 -4.41 24.54 -16.54
C LEU A 77 -3.01 23.96 -16.76
N VAL A 78 -2.50 24.01 -18.00
CA VAL A 78 -1.19 23.45 -18.35
C VAL A 78 -0.41 24.44 -19.20
N LYS A 79 0.86 24.64 -18.87
CA LYS A 79 1.84 25.36 -19.69
C LYS A 79 2.90 24.39 -20.20
N TYR A 80 3.21 24.48 -21.48
CA TYR A 80 4.22 23.63 -22.14
C TYR A 80 5.49 24.43 -22.40
N ARG A 81 6.59 24.05 -21.74
CA ARG A 81 7.84 24.82 -21.74
C ARG A 81 8.52 24.84 -23.12
N ARG A 82 8.52 23.72 -23.86
CA ARG A 82 9.27 23.62 -25.12
C ARG A 82 8.53 24.24 -26.29
N SER A 83 7.26 23.91 -26.46
CA SER A 83 6.42 24.51 -27.51
C SER A 83 5.98 25.94 -27.19
N ASN A 84 6.10 26.37 -25.92
CA ASN A 84 5.56 27.64 -25.43
C ASN A 84 4.05 27.80 -25.67
N THR A 85 3.32 26.69 -25.62
CA THR A 85 1.86 26.64 -25.76
C THR A 85 1.20 26.41 -24.40
N GLN A 86 -0.14 26.46 -24.35
CA GLN A 86 -0.89 26.29 -23.11
C GLN A 86 -2.28 25.68 -23.33
N THR A 87 -2.75 24.96 -22.32
CA THR A 87 -4.15 24.58 -22.13
C THR A 87 -4.79 25.54 -21.14
N LEU A 88 -5.78 26.31 -21.59
CA LEU A 88 -6.52 27.27 -20.76
C LEU A 88 -7.57 26.57 -19.89
N GLY A 89 -7.88 27.16 -18.74
CA GLY A 89 -9.03 26.76 -17.93
C GLY A 89 -10.36 27.19 -18.57
N SER A 90 -11.44 26.45 -18.31
CA SER A 90 -12.77 26.73 -18.89
C SER A 90 -13.61 27.66 -17.99
N GLY A 91 -13.09 28.85 -17.69
CA GLY A 91 -13.77 29.88 -16.89
C GLY A 91 -13.25 30.01 -15.45
N ASN A 92 -14.00 30.73 -14.61
CA ASN A 92 -13.56 31.05 -13.25
C ASN A 92 -13.67 29.85 -12.28
N ILE A 93 -14.66 28.97 -12.48
CA ILE A 93 -14.80 27.69 -11.78
C ILE A 93 -15.08 26.64 -12.85
N TYR A 94 -14.35 25.53 -12.80
CA TYR A 94 -14.53 24.42 -13.74
C TYR A 94 -14.04 23.11 -13.13
N LYS A 95 -14.49 22.00 -13.69
CA LYS A 95 -13.98 20.67 -13.42
C LYS A 95 -13.18 20.19 -14.61
N VAL A 96 -12.02 19.63 -14.36
CA VAL A 96 -11.31 18.78 -15.31
C VAL A 96 -11.84 17.37 -15.09
N ASN A 97 -12.76 16.92 -15.93
CA ASN A 97 -13.28 15.56 -15.85
C ASN A 97 -12.17 14.57 -16.20
N ASN A 98 -11.49 14.82 -17.33
CA ASN A 98 -10.34 14.09 -17.78
C ASN A 98 -9.37 15.01 -18.53
N TYR A 99 -8.09 14.93 -18.21
CA TYR A 99 -7.03 15.52 -19.01
C TYR A 99 -5.88 14.54 -19.10
N THR A 100 -5.47 14.17 -20.30
CA THR A 100 -4.35 13.26 -20.53
C THR A 100 -3.40 13.85 -21.55
N GLN A 101 -2.11 13.74 -21.27
CA GLN A 101 -1.05 14.20 -22.14
C GLN A 101 0.05 13.15 -22.15
N GLY A 102 0.39 12.66 -23.33
CA GLY A 102 1.36 11.58 -23.48
C GLY A 102 0.96 10.60 -24.57
N ALA A 103 1.41 9.37 -24.43
CA ALA A 103 1.18 8.31 -25.40
C ALA A 103 -0.17 7.65 -25.13
N HIS A 104 -1.00 7.53 -26.17
CA HIS A 104 -2.30 6.92 -26.10
C HIS A 104 -2.38 5.77 -27.09
N MET A 105 -3.07 4.71 -26.70
CA MET A 105 -3.43 3.60 -27.56
C MET A 105 -4.93 3.37 -27.40
N ASP A 106 -5.67 3.35 -28.50
CA ASP A 106 -7.13 3.21 -28.45
C ASP A 106 -7.54 1.76 -28.14
N ASP A 107 -6.72 0.78 -28.57
CA ASP A 107 -6.84 -0.63 -28.21
C ASP A 107 -5.48 -1.37 -28.27
N MET A 108 -5.48 -2.69 -27.97
CA MET A 108 -4.28 -3.55 -27.93
C MET A 108 -3.59 -3.75 -29.29
N SER A 109 -4.24 -3.39 -30.39
CA SER A 109 -3.75 -3.53 -31.77
C SER A 109 -3.40 -2.19 -32.44
N ALA A 110 -3.75 -1.07 -31.83
CA ALA A 110 -3.47 0.27 -32.34
C ALA A 110 -2.01 0.68 -32.10
N ASP A 111 -1.44 1.46 -33.04
CA ASP A 111 -0.16 2.12 -32.82
C ASP A 111 -0.30 3.25 -31.76
N PRO A 112 0.72 3.49 -30.92
CA PRO A 112 0.67 4.55 -29.93
C PRO A 112 0.79 5.93 -30.60
N GLU A 113 -0.03 6.88 -30.17
CA GLU A 113 -0.01 8.26 -30.62
C GLU A 113 0.26 9.23 -29.47
N MET A 114 1.16 10.19 -29.68
CA MET A 114 1.36 11.30 -28.74
C MET A 114 0.24 12.33 -28.93
N LYS A 115 -0.68 12.42 -27.97
CA LYS A 115 -1.81 13.37 -28.01
C LYS A 115 -2.10 14.00 -26.66
N THR A 116 -2.85 15.11 -26.70
CA THR A 116 -3.47 15.72 -25.52
C THR A 116 -4.98 15.61 -25.65
N VAL A 117 -5.63 15.06 -24.63
CA VAL A 117 -7.10 15.04 -24.49
C VAL A 117 -7.46 15.91 -23.30
N ALA A 118 -8.46 16.77 -23.47
CA ALA A 118 -8.87 17.74 -22.47
C ALA A 118 -10.40 17.84 -22.44
N ASP A 119 -11.02 17.33 -21.38
CA ASP A 119 -12.44 17.46 -21.06
C ASP A 119 -12.60 18.36 -19.83
N LEU A 120 -12.97 19.61 -20.08
CA LEU A 120 -13.15 20.64 -19.07
C LEU A 120 -14.61 21.13 -19.10
N GLN A 121 -15.23 21.15 -17.93
CA GLN A 121 -16.61 21.56 -17.75
C GLN A 121 -16.69 22.81 -16.86
N PRO A 122 -17.15 23.97 -17.37
CA PRO A 122 -17.46 25.12 -16.54
C PRO A 122 -18.49 24.79 -15.46
N LEU A 123 -18.30 25.34 -14.26
CA LEU A 123 -19.21 25.18 -13.13
C LEU A 123 -19.66 26.54 -12.61
N SER A 124 -20.88 26.60 -12.09
CA SER A 124 -21.41 27.79 -11.41
C SER A 124 -21.03 27.84 -9.93
N VAL A 125 -20.81 26.68 -9.31
CA VAL A 125 -20.50 26.53 -7.88
C VAL A 125 -19.34 25.56 -7.73
N LEU A 126 -18.40 25.88 -6.82
CA LEU A 126 -17.29 24.98 -6.50
C LEU A 126 -17.84 23.77 -5.73
N PRO A 127 -17.54 22.52 -6.16
CA PRO A 127 -17.97 21.33 -5.44
C PRO A 127 -17.41 21.25 -4.01
N ALA A 128 -18.06 20.43 -3.18
CA ALA A 128 -17.53 20.10 -1.86
C ALA A 128 -16.24 19.29 -1.99
N ILE A 129 -15.31 19.51 -1.06
CA ILE A 129 -14.05 18.77 -1.00
C ILE A 129 -14.36 17.28 -0.81
N ALA A 130 -13.72 16.43 -1.62
CA ALA A 130 -13.86 15.00 -1.52
C ALA A 130 -13.43 14.49 -0.12
N PRO A 131 -14.18 13.54 0.49
CA PRO A 131 -13.87 13.03 1.83
C PRO A 131 -12.51 12.33 1.88
N LYS A 132 -11.90 12.16 3.05
CA LYS A 132 -10.64 11.40 3.15
C LYS A 132 -10.92 9.89 3.19
N ASP A 133 -10.08 9.10 2.55
CA ASP A 133 -10.13 7.62 2.61
C ASP A 133 -9.40 7.04 3.83
N ILE A 134 -8.61 7.87 4.51
CA ILE A 134 -7.82 7.51 5.69
C ILE A 134 -8.63 7.87 6.95
N PRO A 135 -9.09 6.88 7.74
CA PRO A 135 -9.77 7.14 9.00
C PRO A 135 -8.78 7.53 10.11
N GLU A 136 -9.29 8.19 11.15
CA GLU A 136 -8.55 8.38 12.40
C GLU A 136 -8.49 7.06 13.18
N LEU A 137 -7.39 6.84 13.91
CA LEU A 137 -7.32 5.75 14.88
C LEU A 137 -8.26 6.03 16.08
N PRO A 138 -8.77 4.99 16.77
CA PRO A 138 -9.54 5.19 17.99
C PRO A 138 -8.71 5.95 19.04
N ALA A 139 -9.38 6.71 19.92
CA ALA A 139 -8.70 7.48 20.95
C ALA A 139 -7.77 6.59 21.81
N MET A 140 -6.52 7.02 22.01
CA MET A 140 -5.50 6.23 22.72
C MET A 140 -5.94 5.77 24.12
N SER A 141 -6.78 6.54 24.81
CA SER A 141 -7.35 6.19 26.12
C SER A 141 -8.25 4.94 26.11
N THR A 142 -8.63 4.46 24.92
CA THR A 142 -9.43 3.24 24.75
C THR A 142 -8.59 2.01 24.45
N TRP A 143 -7.28 2.16 24.27
CA TRP A 143 -6.40 1.07 23.88
C TRP A 143 -6.03 0.23 25.10
N VAL A 144 -6.07 -1.10 24.94
CA VAL A 144 -5.47 -2.03 25.91
C VAL A 144 -4.09 -2.43 25.42
N ASN A 145 -3.07 -2.38 26.28
CA ASN A 145 -1.74 -2.85 25.95
C ASN A 145 -1.67 -4.37 26.15
N ILE A 146 -1.35 -5.12 25.09
CA ILE A 146 -1.35 -6.58 25.16
C ILE A 146 -0.29 -7.15 26.12
N ARG A 147 0.78 -6.41 26.43
CA ARG A 147 1.76 -6.82 27.45
C ARG A 147 1.21 -6.75 28.87
N GLU A 148 0.31 -5.80 29.13
CA GLU A 148 -0.41 -5.73 30.42
C GLU A 148 -1.38 -6.90 30.58
N LEU A 149 -1.80 -7.50 29.46
CA LEU A 149 -2.57 -8.75 29.43
C LEU A 149 -1.70 -10.01 29.51
N GLY A 150 -0.37 -9.86 29.56
CA GLY A 150 0.59 -10.93 29.81
C GLY A 150 1.51 -11.30 28.65
N ALA A 151 1.27 -10.76 27.44
CA ALA A 151 2.05 -11.13 26.26
C ALA A 151 3.52 -10.73 26.44
N LYS A 152 4.44 -11.60 26.02
CA LYS A 152 5.88 -11.37 26.20
C LYS A 152 6.49 -10.61 25.04
N GLY A 153 6.16 -10.97 23.81
CA GLY A 153 6.77 -10.38 22.63
C GLY A 153 8.28 -10.56 22.56
N ASP A 154 8.82 -11.63 23.14
CA ASP A 154 10.26 -11.91 23.24
C ASP A 154 10.82 -12.63 21.99
N GLY A 155 9.95 -13.18 21.15
CA GLY A 155 10.27 -13.95 19.94
C GLY A 155 10.35 -15.46 20.17
N THR A 156 9.96 -15.95 21.35
CA THR A 156 10.04 -17.36 21.75
C THR A 156 8.80 -17.86 22.51
N THR A 157 8.25 -17.06 23.40
CA THR A 157 7.05 -17.40 24.17
C THR A 157 5.83 -17.38 23.25
N ASP A 158 5.03 -18.45 23.30
CA ASP A 158 3.77 -18.52 22.58
C ASP A 158 2.72 -17.62 23.25
N ASP A 159 2.41 -16.50 22.61
CA ASP A 159 1.46 -15.48 23.06
C ASP A 159 0.04 -15.71 22.50
N THR A 160 -0.23 -16.84 21.81
CA THR A 160 -1.49 -17.10 21.08
C THR A 160 -2.74 -16.89 21.92
N GLN A 161 -2.80 -17.48 23.11
CA GLN A 161 -4.01 -17.41 23.93
C GLN A 161 -4.28 -15.98 24.41
N ILE A 162 -3.22 -15.19 24.63
CA ILE A 162 -3.32 -13.81 25.10
C ILE A 162 -3.90 -12.93 23.99
N PHE A 163 -3.47 -13.13 22.75
CA PHE A 163 -4.08 -12.46 21.59
C PHE A 163 -5.55 -12.84 21.42
N LYS A 164 -5.90 -14.13 21.50
CA LYS A 164 -7.29 -14.60 21.38
C LYS A 164 -8.18 -14.00 22.47
N ASP A 165 -7.74 -14.05 23.72
CA ASP A 165 -8.48 -13.47 24.84
C ASP A 165 -8.62 -11.95 24.73
N ALA A 166 -7.58 -11.27 24.22
CA ALA A 166 -7.61 -9.83 24.01
C ALA A 166 -8.64 -9.44 22.94
N VAL A 167 -8.65 -10.14 21.80
CA VAL A 167 -9.63 -9.92 20.72
C VAL A 167 -11.05 -10.13 21.21
N GLU A 168 -11.29 -11.14 22.06
CA GLU A 168 -12.63 -11.38 22.58
C GLU A 168 -13.16 -10.25 23.47
N LYS A 169 -12.27 -9.65 24.26
CA LYS A 169 -12.63 -8.70 25.33
C LYS A 169 -12.53 -7.24 24.92
N TYR A 170 -11.63 -6.89 24.00
CA TYR A 170 -11.27 -5.51 23.74
C TYR A 170 -11.36 -5.17 22.25
N PRO A 171 -12.02 -4.06 21.89
CA PRO A 171 -12.09 -3.63 20.49
C PRO A 171 -10.76 -3.01 20.02
N ASN A 172 -9.99 -2.37 20.90
CA ASN A 172 -8.79 -1.60 20.53
C ASN A 172 -7.56 -2.14 21.27
N ILE A 173 -6.69 -2.86 20.55
CA ILE A 173 -5.55 -3.58 21.11
C ILE A 173 -4.27 -2.93 20.61
N TYR A 174 -3.52 -2.37 21.55
CA TYR A 174 -2.17 -1.86 21.31
C TYR A 174 -1.15 -2.98 21.48
N VAL A 175 -0.33 -3.17 20.44
CA VAL A 175 0.77 -4.14 20.37
C VAL A 175 2.08 -3.34 20.37
N PRO A 176 2.75 -3.20 21.53
CA PRO A 176 4.02 -2.48 21.58
C PRO A 176 5.14 -3.26 20.88
N GLN A 177 6.26 -2.60 20.62
CA GLN A 177 7.47 -3.21 20.06
C GLN A 177 7.81 -4.55 20.74
N GLY A 178 8.04 -5.58 19.94
CA GLY A 178 8.24 -6.96 20.36
C GLY A 178 7.94 -7.91 19.20
N TRP A 179 8.46 -9.14 19.26
CA TRP A 179 8.06 -10.18 18.32
C TRP A 179 7.25 -11.23 19.06
N TYR A 180 5.98 -11.34 18.69
CA TYR A 180 4.98 -12.14 19.37
C TYR A 180 4.81 -13.43 18.61
N VAL A 181 5.32 -14.54 19.15
CA VAL A 181 5.15 -15.85 18.54
C VAL A 181 3.71 -16.31 18.77
N VAL A 182 3.06 -16.79 17.73
CA VAL A 182 1.77 -17.47 17.82
C VAL A 182 1.84 -18.80 17.08
N SER A 183 1.06 -19.77 17.53
CA SER A 183 1.03 -21.14 16.99
C SER A 183 -0.30 -21.47 16.29
N GLN A 184 -1.27 -20.56 16.33
CA GLN A 184 -2.58 -20.69 15.68
C GLN A 184 -3.05 -19.35 15.10
N THR A 185 -4.02 -19.40 14.19
CA THR A 185 -4.67 -18.22 13.62
C THR A 185 -5.20 -17.28 14.70
N ILE A 186 -4.92 -15.99 14.53
CA ILE A 186 -5.51 -14.91 15.31
C ILE A 186 -6.68 -14.35 14.50
N ALA A 187 -7.87 -14.89 14.76
CA ALA A 187 -9.11 -14.42 14.16
C ALA A 187 -9.60 -13.18 14.90
N LEU A 188 -9.74 -12.07 14.18
CA LEU A 188 -10.25 -10.81 14.73
C LEU A 188 -11.78 -10.79 14.78
N LYS A 189 -12.34 -9.91 15.61
CA LYS A 189 -13.78 -9.61 15.61
C LYS A 189 -14.08 -8.42 14.71
N PRO A 190 -15.34 -8.27 14.25
CA PRO A 190 -15.71 -7.08 13.49
C PRO A 190 -15.41 -5.81 14.29
N ASN A 191 -14.82 -4.82 13.63
CA ASN A 191 -14.42 -3.54 14.23
C ASN A 191 -13.26 -3.62 15.24
N THR A 192 -12.50 -4.72 15.29
CA THR A 192 -11.24 -4.75 16.04
C THR A 192 -10.23 -3.78 15.43
N CYS A 193 -9.58 -2.97 16.26
CA CYS A 193 -8.41 -2.17 15.91
C CYS A 193 -7.17 -2.81 16.55
N LEU A 194 -6.28 -3.37 15.72
CA LEU A 194 -4.99 -3.91 16.15
C LEU A 194 -3.88 -2.94 15.74
N ILE A 195 -3.22 -2.34 16.72
CA ILE A 195 -2.40 -1.14 16.54
C ILE A 195 -0.99 -1.37 17.06
N GLY A 196 -0.01 -1.41 16.17
CA GLY A 196 1.40 -1.20 16.44
C GLY A 196 1.85 0.18 15.94
N LEU A 197 3.12 0.53 16.16
CA LEU A 197 3.68 1.83 15.75
C LEU A 197 4.91 1.70 14.85
N ASN A 198 5.33 0.47 14.53
CA ASN A 198 6.45 0.21 13.66
C ASN A 198 6.44 -1.27 13.23
N PRO A 199 6.20 -1.58 11.94
CA PRO A 199 6.02 -2.96 11.49
C PRO A 199 7.32 -3.78 11.45
N VAL A 200 8.48 -3.15 11.61
CA VAL A 200 9.76 -3.87 11.71
C VAL A 200 10.02 -4.28 13.16
N ALA A 201 9.75 -3.37 14.10
CA ALA A 201 10.00 -3.56 15.51
C ALA A 201 8.87 -4.34 16.22
N THR A 202 7.64 -4.27 15.71
CA THR A 202 6.46 -4.96 16.21
C THR A 202 6.05 -6.03 15.21
N GLN A 203 6.21 -7.32 15.54
CA GLN A 203 5.87 -8.41 14.64
C GLN A 203 4.99 -9.44 15.32
N ILE A 204 3.95 -9.91 14.62
CA ILE A 204 3.26 -11.16 14.96
C ILE A 204 3.84 -12.23 14.05
N MET A 205 4.36 -13.30 14.64
CA MET A 205 5.19 -14.26 13.92
C MET A 205 4.88 -15.72 14.19
N LEU A 206 5.15 -16.55 13.20
CA LEU A 206 5.21 -18.00 13.34
C LEU A 206 6.65 -18.46 13.57
N LEU A 207 6.81 -19.57 14.27
CA LEU A 207 8.05 -20.35 14.19
C LEU A 207 8.02 -21.21 12.92
N GLU A 208 9.19 -21.62 12.44
CA GLU A 208 9.29 -22.55 11.32
C GLU A 208 8.60 -23.88 11.63
N SER A 209 7.93 -24.47 10.64
CA SER A 209 7.23 -25.75 10.79
C SER A 209 6.18 -25.76 11.92
N THR A 210 5.51 -24.64 12.16
CA THR A 210 4.41 -24.57 13.14
C THR A 210 3.29 -25.52 12.70
N PRO A 211 2.86 -26.50 13.53
CA PRO A 211 1.97 -27.57 13.09
C PRO A 211 0.65 -27.11 12.44
N ALA A 212 0.03 -26.05 12.94
CA ALA A 212 -1.22 -25.52 12.40
C ALA A 212 -1.09 -24.96 10.97
N PHE A 213 0.11 -24.56 10.57
CA PHE A 213 0.41 -23.90 9.29
C PHE A 213 1.28 -24.76 8.36
N SER A 214 1.61 -25.98 8.78
CA SER A 214 2.49 -26.89 8.06
C SER A 214 1.72 -27.99 7.32
N GLY A 215 2.45 -28.76 6.51
CA GLY A 215 1.92 -29.88 5.74
C GLY A 215 1.17 -29.46 4.47
N PHE A 216 0.60 -30.44 3.77
CA PHE A 216 -0.22 -30.19 2.58
C PHE A 216 -1.66 -29.85 2.99
N GLY A 217 -2.23 -28.81 2.39
CA GLY A 217 -3.63 -28.49 2.63
C GLY A 217 -4.02 -27.09 2.19
N SER A 218 -5.25 -26.73 2.56
CA SER A 218 -5.82 -25.41 2.29
C SER A 218 -5.02 -24.28 2.95
N PRO A 219 -5.11 -23.06 2.42
CA PRO A 219 -4.50 -21.89 3.05
C PRO A 219 -4.97 -21.71 4.50
N MET A 220 -4.06 -21.27 5.36
CA MET A 220 -4.27 -21.02 6.78
C MET A 220 -3.72 -19.63 7.13
N PRO A 221 -4.58 -18.64 7.44
CA PRO A 221 -4.14 -17.29 7.75
C PRO A 221 -3.50 -17.18 9.13
N LEU A 222 -2.38 -16.45 9.24
CA LEU A 222 -1.82 -16.02 10.51
C LEU A 222 -2.77 -15.03 11.19
N ILE A 223 -3.17 -13.98 10.47
CA ILE A 223 -4.24 -13.05 10.87
C ILE A 223 -5.47 -13.27 9.99
N GLU A 224 -6.62 -13.56 10.60
CA GLU A 224 -7.90 -13.62 9.88
C GLU A 224 -8.78 -12.44 10.30
N VAL A 225 -9.03 -11.55 9.35
CA VAL A 225 -9.92 -10.40 9.52
C VAL A 225 -11.31 -10.79 9.02
N PRO A 226 -12.37 -10.64 9.85
CA PRO A 226 -13.68 -11.21 9.59
C PRO A 226 -14.42 -10.50 8.46
N GLN A 227 -15.49 -11.12 7.98
CA GLN A 227 -16.34 -10.53 6.95
C GLN A 227 -17.05 -9.27 7.46
N GLY A 228 -16.97 -8.19 6.70
CA GLY A 228 -17.60 -6.92 7.06
C GLY A 228 -16.92 -6.20 8.25
N GLY A 229 -17.64 -5.25 8.86
CA GLY A 229 -17.08 -4.40 9.92
C GLY A 229 -16.02 -3.41 9.43
N LYS A 230 -15.46 -2.66 10.39
CA LYS A 230 -14.51 -1.55 10.19
C LYS A 230 -13.17 -1.83 10.88
N THR A 231 -12.63 -3.02 10.65
CA THR A 231 -11.37 -3.44 11.28
C THR A 231 -10.24 -2.51 10.87
N ILE A 232 -9.37 -2.17 11.83
CA ILE A 232 -8.13 -1.45 11.58
C ILE A 232 -6.95 -2.35 11.93
N LEU A 233 -6.01 -2.52 11.01
CA LEU A 233 -4.71 -3.15 11.27
C LEU A 233 -3.61 -2.17 10.91
N SER A 234 -2.83 -1.71 11.89
CA SER A 234 -1.79 -0.72 11.60
C SER A 234 -0.48 -0.93 12.32
N GLY A 235 0.65 -0.61 11.67
CA GLY A 235 1.97 -0.51 12.29
C GLY A 235 2.56 -1.84 12.76
N ILE A 236 2.14 -2.95 12.16
CA ILE A 236 2.48 -4.32 12.57
C ILE A 236 3.13 -5.09 11.41
N GLY A 237 4.22 -5.78 11.72
CA GLY A 237 4.83 -6.76 10.85
C GLY A 237 4.13 -8.12 10.97
N ILE A 238 3.94 -8.78 9.85
CA ILE A 238 3.35 -10.11 9.75
C ILE A 238 4.42 -11.04 9.21
N ASN A 239 4.82 -12.01 10.03
CA ASN A 239 5.95 -12.89 9.72
C ASN A 239 5.51 -14.36 9.75
N THR A 240 5.41 -14.98 8.59
CA THR A 240 4.94 -16.36 8.44
C THR A 240 6.06 -17.41 8.46
N GLY A 241 7.31 -17.03 8.72
CA GLY A 241 8.47 -17.92 8.51
C GLY A 241 8.69 -18.24 7.03
N GLY A 242 9.54 -19.21 6.72
CA GLY A 242 9.81 -19.73 5.37
C GLY A 242 9.13 -21.06 5.05
N TYR A 243 8.95 -21.93 6.04
CA TYR A 243 8.55 -23.34 5.90
C TYR A 243 7.18 -23.66 6.53
N ASN A 244 6.29 -22.67 6.62
CA ASN A 244 4.90 -22.86 6.99
C ASN A 244 4.04 -22.97 5.72
N TYR A 245 4.01 -24.16 5.11
CA TYR A 245 3.52 -24.38 3.74
C TYR A 245 2.08 -23.94 3.45
N ARG A 246 1.25 -23.88 4.48
CA ARG A 246 -0.16 -23.46 4.36
C ARG A 246 -0.35 -21.99 4.69
N ALA A 247 0.68 -21.27 5.12
CA ALA A 247 0.54 -19.93 5.64
C ALA A 247 0.01 -18.95 4.58
N VAL A 248 -0.92 -18.11 5.04
CA VAL A 248 -1.28 -16.82 4.46
C VAL A 248 -0.94 -15.78 5.53
N GLY A 249 -0.29 -14.67 5.17
CA GLY A 249 0.04 -13.63 6.15
C GLY A 249 -1.22 -13.02 6.78
N CYS A 250 -2.09 -12.47 5.94
CA CYS A 250 -3.37 -11.91 6.36
C CYS A 250 -4.47 -12.29 5.38
N LYS A 251 -5.57 -12.87 5.88
CA LYS A 251 -6.82 -13.00 5.13
C LYS A 251 -7.75 -11.86 5.52
N TRP A 252 -8.16 -11.05 4.54
CA TRP A 252 -8.92 -9.83 4.74
C TRP A 252 -10.31 -9.90 4.11
N MET A 253 -11.34 -9.91 4.94
CA MET A 253 -12.74 -9.95 4.52
C MET A 253 -13.54 -8.71 4.99
N ALA A 254 -12.87 -7.72 5.60
CA ALA A 254 -13.55 -6.57 6.21
C ALA A 254 -14.20 -5.64 5.19
N GLY A 255 -15.15 -4.81 5.65
CA GLY A 255 -15.96 -3.95 4.80
C GLY A 255 -15.23 -2.73 4.24
N LYS A 256 -15.91 -1.97 3.37
CA LYS A 256 -15.36 -0.80 2.66
C LYS A 256 -14.80 0.34 3.53
N ASP A 257 -15.16 0.39 4.82
CA ASP A 257 -14.69 1.40 5.77
C ASP A 257 -13.57 0.88 6.68
N SER A 258 -13.02 -0.30 6.37
CA SER A 258 -11.88 -0.90 7.08
C SER A 258 -10.54 -0.36 6.56
N TYR A 259 -9.47 -0.52 7.36
CA TYR A 259 -8.19 0.13 7.09
C TYR A 259 -6.99 -0.72 7.46
N MET A 260 -6.08 -0.96 6.50
CA MET A 260 -4.76 -1.53 6.74
C MET A 260 -3.69 -0.49 6.44
N ASN A 261 -2.80 -0.19 7.40
CA ASN A 261 -1.80 0.85 7.25
C ASN A 261 -0.45 0.56 7.89
N ASP A 262 0.66 0.85 7.19
CA ASP A 262 2.01 0.66 7.73
C ASP A 262 2.21 -0.80 8.20
N VAL A 263 1.86 -1.74 7.31
CA VAL A 263 1.98 -3.18 7.54
C VAL A 263 3.08 -3.72 6.66
N LYS A 264 3.96 -4.53 7.25
CA LYS A 264 5.02 -5.23 6.51
C LYS A 264 4.82 -6.73 6.57
N PHE A 265 4.75 -7.37 5.42
CA PHE A 265 4.86 -8.82 5.33
C PHE A 265 6.35 -9.18 5.27
N ILE A 266 6.85 -9.74 6.36
CA ILE A 266 8.27 -10.05 6.55
C ILE A 266 8.59 -11.33 5.79
N GLY A 267 9.62 -11.28 4.93
CA GLY A 267 10.09 -12.44 4.16
C GLY A 267 11.54 -12.31 3.73
N GLY A 268 12.01 -13.20 2.85
CA GLY A 268 13.43 -13.35 2.53
C GLY A 268 14.12 -12.10 1.96
N HIS A 269 13.38 -11.17 1.33
CA HIS A 269 13.91 -9.88 0.87
C HIS A 269 13.46 -8.71 1.74
N GLY A 270 14.27 -7.64 1.75
CA GLY A 270 14.00 -6.44 2.54
C GLY A 270 13.98 -6.68 4.06
N SER A 271 14.40 -7.85 4.54
CA SER A 271 14.38 -8.20 5.96
C SER A 271 15.32 -7.31 6.77
N ILE A 272 14.78 -6.73 7.84
CA ILE A 272 15.52 -5.88 8.76
C ILE A 272 15.71 -6.68 10.04
N SER A 273 16.93 -7.17 10.26
CA SER A 273 17.28 -7.97 11.43
C SER A 273 17.13 -7.16 12.73
N ARG A 274 16.86 -7.85 13.84
CA ARG A 274 17.04 -7.24 15.17
C ARG A 274 18.47 -6.70 15.27
N PRO A 275 18.69 -5.52 15.86
CA PRO A 275 20.02 -5.10 16.26
C PRO A 275 20.64 -6.18 17.16
N SER A 276 21.62 -6.92 16.67
CA SER A 276 22.40 -7.87 17.47
C SER A 276 23.73 -7.23 17.84
N GLN A 277 24.16 -7.35 19.10
CA GLN A 277 25.52 -6.98 19.50
C GLN A 277 26.58 -7.95 18.94
N ALA A 278 26.17 -9.10 18.40
CA ALA A 278 27.05 -10.03 17.73
C ALA A 278 27.51 -9.48 16.37
N PRO A 279 28.82 -9.62 16.01
CA PRO A 279 29.31 -9.20 14.71
C PRO A 279 28.53 -9.90 13.59
N ARG A 280 28.07 -9.15 12.59
CA ARG A 280 27.53 -9.71 11.34
C ARG A 280 28.63 -10.56 10.71
N ARG A 281 28.51 -11.89 10.79
CA ARG A 281 29.41 -12.79 10.06
C ARG A 281 29.09 -12.65 8.56
N PRO A 282 30.08 -12.49 7.68
CA PRO A 282 29.84 -12.54 6.25
C PRO A 282 29.16 -13.87 5.90
N GLN A 283 28.17 -13.84 5.00
CA GLN A 283 27.57 -15.04 4.40
C GLN A 283 28.68 -15.80 3.68
N GLN A 284 29.36 -16.70 4.38
CA GLN A 284 30.29 -17.66 3.80
C GLN A 284 29.51 -18.88 3.31
N GLY A 285 30.01 -19.43 2.21
CA GLY A 285 29.42 -20.50 1.43
C GLY A 285 29.02 -21.76 2.19
N ASP A 286 28.28 -22.59 1.46
CA ASP A 286 27.54 -23.80 1.84
C ASP A 286 27.95 -24.45 3.18
N GLN A 287 27.26 -24.04 4.25
CA GLN A 287 27.39 -24.62 5.58
C GLN A 287 26.28 -25.66 5.81
N GLY A 288 26.36 -26.80 5.13
CA GLY A 288 25.48 -27.95 5.37
C GLY A 288 23.97 -27.69 5.18
N PRO A 289 23.10 -28.67 5.52
CA PRO A 289 21.65 -28.51 5.42
C PRO A 289 21.16 -27.54 6.50
N LYS A 290 20.80 -26.32 6.08
CA LYS A 290 20.12 -25.32 6.91
C LYS A 290 18.79 -24.93 6.28
N ILE A 291 17.84 -24.53 7.13
CA ILE A 291 16.50 -24.07 6.77
C ILE A 291 16.56 -22.55 6.52
N SER A 292 16.03 -22.09 5.39
CA SER A 292 15.88 -20.65 5.10
C SER A 292 14.76 -20.03 5.94
N SER A 293 15.01 -18.90 6.59
CA SER A 293 13.99 -18.20 7.38
C SER A 293 14.09 -16.69 7.14
N PRO A 294 13.05 -15.89 7.44
CA PRO A 294 13.14 -14.44 7.32
C PRO A 294 14.30 -13.81 8.11
N THR A 295 14.72 -14.43 9.23
CA THR A 295 15.87 -13.96 10.02
C THR A 295 17.22 -14.44 9.50
N GLU A 296 17.25 -15.58 8.81
CA GLU A 296 18.45 -16.19 8.22
C GLU A 296 18.14 -16.70 6.79
N PRO A 297 17.91 -15.81 5.82
CA PRO A 297 17.57 -16.23 4.47
C PRO A 297 18.78 -16.90 3.82
N LEU A 298 18.57 -18.09 3.27
CA LEU A 298 19.60 -18.87 2.58
C LEU A 298 19.39 -18.77 1.07
N ALA A 299 20.26 -18.02 0.41
CA ALA A 299 20.27 -17.93 -1.05
C ALA A 299 21.30 -18.92 -1.64
N ASN A 300 20.93 -19.63 -2.70
CA ASN A 300 21.85 -20.28 -3.61
C ASN A 300 21.65 -19.68 -5.01
N LEU A 301 22.71 -19.17 -5.64
CA LEU A 301 22.64 -18.57 -6.99
C LEU A 301 21.48 -17.55 -7.13
N ALA A 302 21.30 -16.69 -6.12
CA ALA A 302 20.23 -15.69 -6.00
C ALA A 302 18.78 -16.22 -5.82
N ALA A 303 18.61 -17.53 -5.59
CA ALA A 303 17.33 -18.15 -5.25
C ALA A 303 17.26 -18.52 -3.76
N ASP A 304 16.19 -18.14 -3.07
CA ASP A 304 15.96 -18.54 -1.69
C ASP A 304 15.61 -20.04 -1.58
N LYS A 305 16.23 -20.79 -0.66
CA LYS A 305 15.94 -22.23 -0.44
C LYS A 305 14.49 -22.52 -0.03
N ALA A 306 13.70 -21.51 0.35
CA ALA A 306 12.29 -21.64 0.67
C ALA A 306 11.34 -20.93 -0.33
N TRP A 307 11.82 -20.62 -1.54
CA TRP A 307 11.02 -19.90 -2.53
C TRP A 307 9.68 -20.60 -2.84
N ASP A 308 8.60 -19.82 -2.95
CA ASP A 308 7.27 -20.31 -3.37
C ASP A 308 6.70 -21.45 -2.51
N ASN A 309 7.02 -21.48 -1.22
CA ASN A 309 6.55 -22.51 -0.30
C ASN A 309 5.24 -22.17 0.41
N GLN A 310 4.75 -20.94 0.32
CA GLN A 310 3.57 -20.45 1.04
C GLN A 310 2.54 -19.88 0.08
N TYR A 311 1.32 -19.64 0.57
CA TYR A 311 0.27 -19.05 -0.25
C TYR A 311 0.51 -17.55 -0.50
N TRP A 312 -0.15 -16.66 0.23
CA TRP A 312 -0.18 -15.24 -0.11
C TRP A 312 0.21 -14.40 1.10
N SER A 313 0.94 -13.31 0.88
CA SER A 313 1.18 -12.34 1.96
C SER A 313 -0.14 -11.72 2.40
N LEU A 314 -0.86 -11.08 1.48
CA LEU A 314 -2.19 -10.51 1.72
C LEU A 314 -3.22 -11.15 0.78
N TRP A 315 -4.26 -11.74 1.36
CA TRP A 315 -5.38 -12.32 0.64
C TRP A 315 -6.67 -11.57 0.97
N ILE A 316 -7.13 -10.70 0.06
CA ILE A 316 -8.40 -9.98 0.20
C ILE A 316 -9.49 -10.78 -0.50
N THR A 317 -10.47 -11.27 0.24
CA THR A 317 -11.47 -12.19 -0.31
C THR A 317 -12.85 -12.04 0.33
N ASP A 318 -13.82 -12.74 -0.24
CA ASP A 318 -15.14 -12.99 0.34
C ASP A 318 -15.85 -11.69 0.75
N GLY A 319 -15.85 -10.71 -0.17
CA GLY A 319 -16.41 -9.37 0.08
C GLY A 319 -15.49 -8.42 0.84
N GLY A 320 -14.21 -8.75 1.00
CA GLY A 320 -13.20 -7.84 1.56
C GLY A 320 -13.00 -6.58 0.71
N GLY A 321 -12.87 -5.43 1.36
CA GLY A 321 -12.53 -4.14 0.77
C GLY A 321 -11.91 -3.21 1.82
N GLY A 322 -11.98 -1.90 1.59
CA GLY A 322 -11.40 -0.89 2.49
C GLY A 322 -10.19 -0.17 1.91
N THR A 323 -9.51 0.59 2.76
CA THR A 323 -8.32 1.36 2.39
C THR A 323 -7.06 0.60 2.82
N PHE A 324 -6.13 0.42 1.89
CA PHE A 324 -4.85 -0.25 2.10
C PHE A 324 -3.74 0.76 1.80
N LYS A 325 -2.93 1.14 2.79
CA LYS A 325 -1.93 2.21 2.66
C LYS A 325 -0.58 1.84 3.26
N ASP A 326 0.52 2.26 2.65
CA ASP A 326 1.89 2.05 3.18
C ASP A 326 2.13 0.57 3.52
N ILE A 327 1.80 -0.32 2.58
CA ILE A 327 1.99 -1.76 2.77
C ILE A 327 3.24 -2.19 2.01
N TRP A 328 4.12 -2.89 2.69
CA TRP A 328 5.30 -3.48 2.06
C TRP A 328 5.28 -5.00 2.19
N THR A 329 5.28 -5.70 1.07
CA THR A 329 5.48 -7.14 1.04
C THR A 329 6.68 -7.46 0.16
N ALA A 330 7.68 -8.11 0.75
CA ALA A 330 8.91 -8.54 0.09
C ALA A 330 9.20 -10.02 0.43
N SER A 331 8.19 -10.88 0.23
CA SER A 331 8.22 -12.26 0.67
C SER A 331 8.43 -13.22 -0.50
N THR A 332 9.69 -13.62 -0.65
CA THR A 332 10.07 -14.72 -1.55
C THR A 332 9.27 -16.00 -1.26
N TYR A 333 8.98 -16.27 0.01
CA TYR A 333 8.28 -17.50 0.41
C TYR A 333 6.85 -17.59 -0.12
N SER A 334 6.19 -16.46 -0.39
CA SER A 334 4.79 -16.42 -0.81
C SER A 334 4.63 -16.44 -2.33
N ALA A 335 3.68 -17.26 -2.81
CA ALA A 335 3.32 -17.37 -4.22
C ALA A 335 2.82 -16.04 -4.82
N ASN A 336 2.07 -15.26 -4.04
CA ASN A 336 1.72 -13.88 -4.39
C ASN A 336 1.93 -12.91 -3.22
N GLY A 337 2.21 -11.65 -3.55
CA GLY A 337 2.18 -10.58 -2.56
C GLY A 337 0.76 -10.21 -2.19
N VAL A 338 -0.02 -9.80 -3.18
CA VAL A 338 -1.44 -9.48 -2.98
C VAL A 338 -2.31 -10.30 -3.92
N TYR A 339 -3.24 -11.04 -3.33
CA TYR A 339 -4.30 -11.73 -4.07
C TYR A 339 -5.65 -11.16 -3.65
N VAL A 340 -6.34 -10.51 -4.59
CA VAL A 340 -7.71 -10.02 -4.41
C VAL A 340 -8.65 -10.93 -5.19
N SER A 341 -9.63 -11.53 -4.49
CA SER A 341 -10.55 -12.47 -5.11
C SER A 341 -11.99 -12.35 -4.62
N ASN A 342 -12.98 -12.62 -5.48
CA ASN A 342 -14.38 -12.75 -5.09
C ASN A 342 -14.90 -11.57 -4.22
N THR A 343 -14.70 -10.34 -4.70
CA THR A 343 -15.18 -9.16 -4.00
C THR A 343 -15.66 -8.08 -4.97
N SER A 344 -16.79 -7.46 -4.64
CA SER A 344 -17.28 -6.23 -5.26
C SER A 344 -17.31 -5.08 -4.27
N THR A 345 -16.82 -5.31 -3.05
CA THR A 345 -16.70 -4.27 -2.03
C THR A 345 -15.61 -3.32 -2.45
N GLU A 346 -15.91 -2.03 -2.34
CA GLU A 346 -14.99 -0.95 -2.70
C GLU A 346 -13.65 -1.11 -1.96
N GLY A 347 -12.56 -1.14 -2.73
CA GLY A 347 -11.19 -1.24 -2.24
C GLY A 347 -10.35 -0.11 -2.81
N ARG A 348 -9.36 0.38 -2.04
CA ARG A 348 -8.41 1.41 -2.48
C ARG A 348 -7.02 1.07 -1.98
N ILE A 349 -6.03 1.14 -2.88
CA ILE A 349 -4.63 0.86 -2.55
C ILE A 349 -3.80 2.12 -2.78
N TYR A 350 -3.07 2.56 -1.76
CA TYR A 350 -2.15 3.69 -1.79
C TYR A 350 -0.77 3.26 -1.33
N ALA A 351 0.29 3.66 -2.03
CA ALA A 351 1.68 3.47 -1.59
C ALA A 351 1.97 2.02 -1.13
N MET A 352 1.67 1.04 -1.98
CA MET A 352 1.93 -0.37 -1.71
C MET A 352 3.13 -0.83 -2.52
N SER A 353 4.16 -1.34 -1.86
CA SER A 353 5.33 -1.97 -2.49
C SER A 353 5.21 -3.49 -2.39
N ILE A 354 5.25 -4.16 -3.54
CA ILE A 354 5.01 -5.59 -3.67
C ILE A 354 6.12 -6.15 -4.54
N GLU A 355 7.06 -6.86 -3.91
CA GLU A 355 8.33 -7.19 -4.54
C GLU A 355 8.74 -8.63 -4.25
N HIS A 356 9.37 -9.26 -5.24
CA HIS A 356 10.08 -10.54 -5.12
C HIS A 356 9.20 -11.76 -4.83
N HIS A 357 7.90 -11.71 -5.15
CA HIS A 357 7.03 -12.89 -5.08
C HIS A 357 7.21 -13.73 -6.34
N VAL A 358 7.35 -15.05 -6.18
CA VAL A 358 7.82 -15.92 -7.27
C VAL A 358 6.87 -15.98 -8.44
N ARG A 359 5.56 -16.10 -8.15
CA ARG A 359 4.58 -16.32 -9.23
C ARG A 359 4.04 -15.00 -9.76
N ASN A 360 3.44 -14.19 -8.88
CA ASN A 360 2.98 -12.86 -9.28
C ASN A 360 2.97 -11.92 -8.07
N GLU A 361 3.38 -10.68 -8.27
CA GLU A 361 3.26 -9.64 -7.24
C GLU A 361 1.78 -9.41 -6.88
N VAL A 362 0.95 -9.18 -7.89
CA VAL A 362 -0.47 -8.85 -7.72
C VAL A 362 -1.35 -9.73 -8.60
N ARG A 363 -2.46 -10.21 -8.04
CA ARG A 363 -3.48 -10.94 -8.80
C ARG A 363 -4.89 -10.50 -8.39
N PHE A 364 -5.72 -10.21 -9.39
CA PHE A 364 -7.15 -9.95 -9.23
C PHE A 364 -7.95 -11.08 -9.90
N ASN A 365 -8.98 -11.59 -9.24
CA ASN A 365 -9.84 -12.65 -9.77
C ASN A 365 -11.30 -12.48 -9.33
N LYS A 366 -12.21 -12.20 -10.28
CA LYS A 366 -13.62 -11.87 -9.98
C LYS A 366 -13.74 -10.68 -9.02
N VAL A 367 -13.18 -9.55 -9.43
CA VAL A 367 -13.11 -8.32 -8.63
C VAL A 367 -13.74 -7.15 -9.38
N SER A 368 -14.40 -6.23 -8.66
CA SER A 368 -14.94 -4.97 -9.18
C SER A 368 -14.90 -3.88 -8.11
N ASN A 369 -14.90 -2.59 -8.50
CA ASN A 369 -14.84 -1.40 -7.62
C ASN A 369 -13.49 -1.23 -6.87
N TRP A 370 -12.37 -1.42 -7.57
CA TRP A 370 -11.00 -1.29 -7.02
C TRP A 370 -10.18 -0.25 -7.76
#